data_AF-A0A7C4ZBZ5-F1
#
_entry.id   AF-A0A7C4ZBZ5-F1
#
_cell.length_a   1.000
_cell.length_b   1.000
_cell.length_c   1.000
_cell.angle_alpha   90.00
_cell.angle_beta   90.00
_cell.angle_gamma   90.00
#
_symmetry.space_group_name_H-M   'P 1'
#
loop_
_entity.id
_entity.type
_entity.pdbx_description
1 polymer ?
#
loop_
_entity_poly.entity_id
_entity_poly.type
_entity_poly.pdbx_seq_one_letter_code
_entity_poly.pdbx_strand_id
1 'polypeptide(L)'
;MANELRLYAIVNKEALANAKGNRGKMHAQAGHAFLHAWWDAERRFPEAAHRYRDTQAALKVVLAAENAAELQEMYEKIRPLCGCTLVVDAARTVFAEPTITFLGIGPIAREDAPDWLQSLKPLI
;
A
#
# COMPACT_ATOMS: atom_id res chain seq x y z
N MET A 1 22.20 12.44 -1.62
CA MET A 1 21.14 12.18 -2.61
C MET A 1 19.82 12.57 -1.96
N ALA A 2 18.90 13.22 -2.65
CA ALA A 2 17.61 13.55 -2.04
C ALA A 2 16.95 12.25 -1.56
N ASN A 3 16.41 12.26 -0.33
CA ASN A 3 15.83 11.09 0.31
C ASN A 3 14.71 10.51 -0.57
N GLU A 4 14.89 9.33 -1.16
CA GLU A 4 14.00 8.79 -2.20
C GLU A 4 12.64 8.43 -1.58
N LEU A 5 11.61 9.18 -1.97
CA LEU A 5 10.22 8.98 -1.52
C LEU A 5 9.55 7.88 -2.33
N ARG A 6 8.82 6.99 -1.64
CA ARG A 6 8.20 5.82 -2.25
C ARG A 6 6.77 5.63 -1.75
N LEU A 7 5.91 5.15 -2.64
CA LEU A 7 4.62 4.56 -2.29
C LEU A 7 4.73 3.03 -2.33
N TYR A 8 4.08 2.37 -1.39
CA TYR A 8 4.02 0.92 -1.31
C TYR A 8 2.56 0.43 -1.38
N ALA A 9 2.36 -0.69 -2.05
CA ALA A 9 1.11 -1.46 -2.00
C ALA A 9 1.46 -2.88 -1.53
N ILE A 10 0.99 -3.26 -0.35
CA ILE A 10 1.25 -4.58 0.25
C ILE A 10 0.03 -5.45 0.01
N VAL A 11 0.17 -6.50 -0.81
CA VAL A 11 -0.92 -7.42 -1.13
C VAL A 11 -1.17 -8.41 0.00
N ASN A 12 -2.43 -8.71 0.27
CA ASN A 12 -2.85 -9.88 1.04
C ASN A 12 -2.76 -11.13 0.14
N LYS A 13 -1.79 -12.03 0.39
CA LYS A 13 -1.61 -13.26 -0.40
C LYS A 13 -2.83 -14.19 -0.36
N GLU A 14 -3.53 -14.28 0.76
CA GLU A 14 -4.75 -15.07 0.87
C GLU A 14 -5.86 -14.52 -0.05
N ALA A 15 -6.04 -13.19 -0.07
CA ALA A 15 -6.99 -12.56 -0.99
C ALA A 15 -6.59 -12.75 -2.47
N LEU A 16 -5.29 -12.68 -2.77
CA LEU A 16 -4.77 -12.97 -4.11
C LEU A 16 -5.06 -14.41 -4.56
N ALA A 17 -4.85 -15.38 -3.68
CA ALA A 17 -5.16 -16.79 -3.93
C ALA A 17 -6.66 -17.00 -4.16
N ASN A 18 -7.50 -16.38 -3.33
CA ASN A 18 -8.96 -16.42 -3.44
C ASN A 18 -9.47 -15.76 -4.73
N ALA A 19 -8.75 -14.75 -5.24
CA ALA A 19 -9.01 -14.16 -6.54
C ALA A 19 -8.60 -15.04 -7.74
N LYS A 20 -8.13 -16.27 -7.49
CA LYS A 20 -7.69 -17.26 -8.49
C LYS A 20 -6.67 -16.67 -9.48
N GLY A 21 -5.82 -15.77 -9.00
CA GLY A 21 -4.82 -15.11 -9.85
C GLY A 21 -5.42 -14.14 -10.88
N ASN A 22 -6.60 -13.57 -10.66
CA ASN A 22 -7.13 -12.49 -11.50
C ASN A 22 -6.24 -11.24 -11.41
N ARG A 23 -5.24 -11.18 -12.30
CA ARG A 23 -4.22 -10.13 -12.34
C ARG A 23 -4.85 -8.74 -12.53
N GLY A 24 -5.85 -8.62 -13.40
CA GLY A 24 -6.53 -7.35 -13.68
C GLY A 24 -7.17 -6.75 -12.43
N LYS A 25 -7.89 -7.58 -11.66
CA LYS A 25 -8.47 -7.16 -10.38
C LYS A 25 -7.39 -6.71 -9.40
N MET A 26 -6.29 -7.44 -9.31
CA MET A 26 -5.20 -7.14 -8.38
C MET A 26 -4.45 -5.85 -8.74
N HIS A 27 -4.27 -5.56 -10.03
CA HIS A 27 -3.75 -4.26 -10.47
C HIS A 27 -4.69 -3.11 -10.09
N ALA A 28 -6.01 -3.28 -10.23
CA ALA A 28 -6.98 -2.27 -9.82
C ALA A 28 -6.95 -2.03 -8.31
N GLN A 29 -6.82 -3.09 -7.50
CA GLN A 29 -6.70 -2.97 -6.05
C GLN A 29 -5.36 -2.32 -5.62
N ALA A 30 -4.26 -2.63 -6.29
CA ALA A 30 -2.99 -1.91 -6.09
C ALA A 30 -3.14 -0.42 -6.46
N GLY A 31 -3.87 -0.10 -7.53
CA GLY A 31 -4.23 1.28 -7.89
C GLY A 31 -4.96 2.02 -6.77
N HIS A 32 -5.96 1.37 -6.14
CA HIS A 32 -6.62 1.93 -4.95
C HIS A 32 -5.65 2.14 -3.79
N ALA A 33 -4.75 1.18 -3.53
CA ALA A 33 -3.78 1.28 -2.44
C ALA A 33 -2.88 2.52 -2.61
N PHE A 34 -2.32 2.70 -3.81
CA PHE A 34 -1.47 3.86 -4.09
C PHE A 34 -2.25 5.18 -4.03
N LEU A 35 -3.42 5.25 -4.68
CA LEU A 35 -4.21 6.48 -4.76
C LEU A 35 -4.75 6.92 -3.39
N HIS A 36 -5.31 5.98 -2.62
CA HIS A 36 -5.92 6.32 -1.35
C HIS A 36 -4.87 6.61 -0.26
N ALA A 37 -3.70 5.95 -0.30
CA ALA A 37 -2.58 6.31 0.58
C ALA A 37 -2.06 7.71 0.27
N TRP A 38 -1.96 8.05 -1.02
CA TRP A 38 -1.64 9.40 -1.47
C TRP A 38 -2.67 10.44 -1.01
N TRP A 39 -3.98 10.22 -1.18
CA TRP A 39 -5.00 11.15 -0.69
C TRP A 39 -4.94 11.38 0.81
N ASP A 40 -4.70 10.31 1.56
CA ASP A 40 -4.53 10.41 3.00
C ASP A 40 -3.24 11.16 3.38
N ALA A 41 -2.16 11.00 2.60
CA ALA A 41 -0.94 11.80 2.73
C ALA A 41 -1.16 13.27 2.38
N GLU A 42 -1.86 13.60 1.30
CA GLU A 42 -2.17 15.00 0.96
C GLU A 42 -2.93 15.68 2.10
N ARG A 43 -3.76 14.94 2.83
CA ARG A 43 -4.51 15.45 3.98
C ARG A 43 -3.68 15.54 5.26
N ARG A 44 -2.88 14.53 5.59
CA ARG A 44 -2.20 14.40 6.91
C ARG A 44 -0.72 14.78 6.89
N PHE A 45 -0.05 14.64 5.74
CA PHE A 45 1.38 14.87 5.52
C PHE A 45 1.62 15.62 4.19
N PRO A 46 1.03 16.81 3.99
CA PRO A 46 1.02 17.51 2.70
C PRO A 46 2.43 17.81 2.18
N GLU A 47 3.41 18.08 3.06
CA GLU A 47 4.80 18.32 2.65
C GLU A 47 5.44 17.08 2.00
N ALA A 48 5.27 15.90 2.62
CA ALA A 48 5.78 14.65 2.07
C ALA A 48 5.09 14.31 0.74
N ALA A 49 3.78 14.55 0.66
CA ALA A 49 3.03 14.42 -0.59
C ALA A 49 3.63 15.33 -1.67
N HIS A 50 3.68 16.64 -1.45
CA HIS A 50 4.21 17.60 -2.43
C HIS A 50 5.64 17.24 -2.88
N ARG A 51 6.53 16.92 -1.93
CA ARG A 51 7.88 16.47 -2.27
C ARG A 51 7.89 15.26 -3.18
N TYR A 52 7.06 14.24 -2.91
CA TYR A 52 6.97 13.06 -3.76
C TYR A 52 6.47 13.41 -5.17
N ARG A 53 5.43 14.25 -5.29
CA ARG A 53 4.94 14.74 -6.60
C ARG A 53 6.04 15.46 -7.38
N ASP A 54 6.85 16.25 -6.70
CA ASP A 54 7.87 17.09 -7.34
C ASP A 54 9.12 16.29 -7.75
N THR A 55 9.30 15.05 -7.24
CA THR A 55 10.43 14.17 -7.64
C THR A 55 10.43 13.74 -9.11
N GLN A 56 9.28 13.81 -9.81
CA GLN A 56 9.05 13.26 -11.16
C GLN A 56 9.27 11.73 -11.31
N ALA A 57 9.84 11.04 -10.33
CA ALA A 57 10.05 9.58 -10.36
C ALA A 57 8.78 8.80 -10.03
N ALA A 58 7.98 9.31 -9.07
CA ALA A 58 6.74 8.70 -8.60
C ALA A 58 6.88 7.18 -8.30
N LEU A 59 7.92 6.81 -7.56
CA LEU A 59 8.31 5.42 -7.34
C LEU A 59 7.26 4.65 -6.54
N LYS A 60 6.89 3.47 -7.06
CA LYS A 60 5.87 2.58 -6.49
C LYS A 60 6.42 1.16 -6.40
N VAL A 61 6.21 0.51 -5.26
CA VAL A 61 6.65 -0.87 -5.01
C VAL A 61 5.47 -1.72 -4.54
N VAL A 62 5.31 -2.90 -5.13
CA VAL A 62 4.34 -3.89 -4.65
C VAL A 62 5.08 -4.91 -3.79
N LEU A 63 4.63 -5.06 -2.55
CA LEU A 63 5.15 -6.01 -1.56
C LEU A 63 4.04 -7.00 -1.20
N ALA A 64 4.35 -8.00 -0.37
CA ALA A 64 3.38 -9.01 0.04
C ALA A 64 3.38 -9.24 1.56
N ALA A 65 2.19 -9.45 2.10
CA ALA A 65 1.90 -9.96 3.44
C ALA A 65 1.11 -11.27 3.32
N GLU A 66 1.13 -12.11 4.34
CA GLU A 66 0.49 -13.42 4.31
C GLU A 66 -1.04 -13.30 4.33
N ASN A 67 -1.60 -12.41 5.15
CA ASN A 67 -3.04 -12.33 5.38
C ASN A 67 -3.55 -10.93 5.79
N ALA A 68 -4.86 -10.80 5.94
CA ALA A 68 -5.53 -9.55 6.33
C ALA A 68 -5.15 -9.06 7.74
N ALA A 69 -4.88 -9.98 8.69
CA ALA A 69 -4.52 -9.62 10.06
C ALA A 69 -3.15 -8.92 10.10
N GLU A 70 -2.19 -9.43 9.33
CA GLU A 70 -0.87 -8.80 9.17
C GLU A 70 -0.98 -7.40 8.56
N LEU A 71 -1.84 -7.21 7.55
CA LEU A 71 -2.10 -5.88 6.99
C LEU A 71 -2.69 -4.92 8.02
N GLN A 72 -3.63 -5.37 8.86
CA GLN A 72 -4.20 -4.54 9.92
C GLN A 72 -3.14 -4.13 10.94
N GLU A 73 -2.29 -5.06 11.36
CA GLU A 73 -1.19 -4.76 12.29
C GLU A 73 -0.19 -3.75 11.70
N MET A 74 0.20 -3.93 10.44
CA MET A 74 1.07 -2.99 9.72
C MET A 74 0.42 -1.60 9.58
N TYR A 75 -0.89 -1.56 9.31
CA TYR A 75 -1.65 -0.31 9.19
C TYR A 75 -1.59 0.50 10.49
N GLU A 76 -1.88 -0.11 11.64
CA GLU A 76 -1.83 0.60 12.93
C GLU A 76 -0.42 1.13 13.25
N LYS A 77 0.62 0.35 12.91
CA LYS A 77 2.02 0.76 13.12
C LYS A 77 2.44 1.93 12.23
N ILE A 78 2.01 1.95 10.97
CA ILE A 78 2.50 2.93 9.98
C ILE A 78 1.65 4.19 9.91
N ARG A 79 0.38 4.12 10.30
CA ARG A 79 -0.58 5.23 10.22
C ARG A 79 -0.08 6.54 10.86
N PRO A 80 0.62 6.55 12.01
CA PRO A 80 1.15 7.78 12.58
C PRO A 80 2.27 8.45 11.76
N LEU A 81 2.93 7.70 10.85
CA LEU A 81 4.18 8.11 10.21
C LEU A 81 4.00 8.68 8.80
N CYS A 82 3.04 8.18 8.04
CA CYS A 82 2.80 8.62 6.65
C CYS A 82 1.37 8.31 6.20
N GLY A 83 1.03 8.70 4.96
CA GLY A 83 -0.26 8.35 4.37
C GLY A 83 -0.47 6.85 4.30
N CYS A 84 -1.67 6.38 4.59
CA CYS A 84 -1.94 4.94 4.60
C CYS A 84 -3.41 4.63 4.39
N THR A 85 -3.69 3.42 3.90
CA THR A 85 -5.07 2.98 3.65
C THR A 85 -5.17 1.47 3.66
N LEU A 86 -6.25 0.93 4.23
CA LEU A 86 -6.65 -0.46 4.01
C LEU A 86 -7.67 -0.49 2.88
N VAL A 87 -7.33 -1.21 1.81
CA VAL A 87 -8.21 -1.41 0.67
C VAL A 87 -9.10 -2.60 0.96
N VAL A 88 -10.40 -2.37 0.97
CA VAL A 88 -11.43 -3.40 1.13
C VAL A 88 -12.17 -3.56 -0.18
N ASP A 89 -12.15 -4.76 -0.76
CA ASP A 89 -13.09 -5.12 -1.81
C ASP A 89 -14.45 -5.38 -1.17
N ALA A 90 -15.47 -4.61 -1.55
CA ALA A 90 -16.82 -4.71 -1.02
C ALA A 90 -17.62 -5.96 -1.50
N ALA A 91 -16.94 -7.01 -1.98
CA ALA A 91 -17.55 -8.26 -2.47
C ALA A 91 -18.52 -8.09 -3.64
N ARG A 92 -18.33 -7.03 -4.45
CA ARG A 92 -19.20 -6.78 -5.62
C ARG A 92 -18.81 -7.60 -6.85
N THR A 93 -17.70 -8.36 -6.77
CA THR A 93 -17.16 -9.12 -7.90
C THR A 93 -16.66 -10.53 -7.52
N VAL A 94 -15.49 -10.62 -6.88
CA VAL A 94 -14.69 -11.86 -6.81
C VAL A 94 -14.75 -12.54 -5.44
N PHE A 95 -15.00 -11.78 -4.38
CA PHE A 95 -15.09 -12.25 -3.01
C PHE A 95 -16.54 -12.42 -2.57
N ALA A 96 -16.80 -13.35 -1.64
CA ALA A 96 -18.13 -13.59 -1.08
C ALA A 96 -18.50 -12.60 0.04
N GLU A 97 -17.49 -12.02 0.70
CA GLU A 97 -17.62 -11.07 1.80
C GLU A 97 -16.56 -9.97 1.70
N PRO A 98 -16.77 -8.80 2.33
CA PRO A 98 -15.79 -7.72 2.29
C PRO A 98 -14.39 -8.21 2.70
N THR A 99 -13.43 -8.04 1.80
CA THR A 99 -12.08 -8.63 1.95
C THR A 99 -11.02 -7.54 1.90
N ILE A 100 -10.14 -7.49 2.90
CA ILE A 100 -8.95 -6.62 2.85
C ILE A 100 -7.99 -7.20 1.81
N THR A 101 -7.77 -6.46 0.73
CA THR A 101 -6.95 -6.90 -0.41
C THR A 101 -5.55 -6.33 -0.37
N PHE A 102 -5.41 -5.07 0.06
CA PHE A 102 -4.13 -4.36 0.08
C PHE A 102 -4.03 -3.39 1.26
N LEU A 103 -2.79 -3.11 1.68
CA LEU A 103 -2.42 -1.93 2.46
C LEU A 103 -1.63 -0.98 1.55
N GLY A 104 -2.08 0.25 1.40
CA GLY A 104 -1.31 1.32 0.80
C GLY A 104 -0.52 2.10 1.85
N ILE A 105 0.74 2.42 1.57
CA ILE A 105 1.64 3.16 2.47
C ILE A 105 2.39 4.25 1.69
N GLY A 106 2.52 5.41 2.30
CA GLY A 106 3.40 6.49 1.89
C GLY A 106 2.66 7.72 1.33
N PRO A 107 3.39 8.65 0.70
CA PRO A 107 4.82 8.55 0.44
C PRO A 107 5.64 8.62 1.74
N ILE A 108 6.69 7.81 1.80
CA ILE A 108 7.66 7.79 2.90
C ILE A 108 9.06 7.65 2.31
N ALA A 109 10.05 8.31 2.91
CA ALA A 109 11.41 8.17 2.43
C ALA A 109 11.93 6.79 2.82
N ARG A 110 12.76 6.17 1.98
CA ARG A 110 13.32 4.84 2.29
C ARG A 110 14.02 4.81 3.65
N GLU A 111 14.74 5.88 3.99
CA GLU A 111 15.50 5.99 5.24
C GLU A 111 14.59 6.15 6.48
N ASP A 112 13.39 6.71 6.30
CA ASP A 112 12.39 6.89 7.37
C ASP A 112 11.44 5.69 7.49
N ALA A 113 11.47 4.76 6.53
CA ALA A 113 10.63 3.58 6.52
C ALA A 113 11.07 2.61 7.64
N PRO A 114 10.15 2.06 8.44
CA PRO A 114 10.50 1.14 9.52
C PRO A 114 11.12 -0.15 8.97
N ASP A 115 11.99 -0.78 9.76
CA ASP A 115 12.76 -1.98 9.36
C ASP A 115 11.87 -3.12 8.82
N TRP A 116 10.70 -3.32 9.41
CA TRP A 116 9.76 -4.35 8.95
C TRP A 116 9.29 -4.09 7.52
N LEU A 117 9.05 -2.83 7.13
CA LEU A 117 8.62 -2.46 5.78
C LEU A 117 9.75 -2.69 4.77
N GLN A 118 10.99 -2.38 5.18
CA GLN A 118 12.17 -2.60 4.34
C GLN A 118 12.53 -4.08 4.17
N SER A 119 12.11 -4.93 5.12
CA SER A 119 12.38 -6.38 5.12
C SER A 119 11.36 -7.19 4.30
N LEU A 120 10.24 -6.58 3.91
CA LEU A 120 9.23 -7.23 3.08
C LEU A 120 9.75 -7.51 1.67
N LYS A 121 9.29 -8.61 1.09
CA LYS A 121 9.71 -9.04 -0.24
C LYS A 121 8.81 -8.43 -1.32
N PRO A 122 9.36 -8.00 -2.45
CA PRO A 122 8.58 -7.69 -3.64
C PRO A 122 7.70 -8.88 -4.04
N LEU A 123 6.48 -8.59 -4.50
CA LEU A 123 5.64 -9.59 -5.16
C LEU A 123 6.22 -9.85 -6.57
N ILE A 124 6.68 -11.07 -6.82
CA ILE A 124 7.22 -11.55 -8.12
C ILE A 124 6.23 -12.54 -8.73
#